data_AF-A0A7S2P7N9-F1
#
_entry.id   AF-A0A7S2P7N9-F1
#
_cell.length_a   1.000
_cell.length_b   1.000
_cell.length_c   1.000
_cell.angle_alpha   90.00
_cell.angle_beta   90.00
_cell.angle_gamma   90.00
#
_symmetry.space_group_name_H-M   'P 1'
#
loop_
_entity.id
_entity.type
_entity.pdbx_description
1 polymer ?
#
loop_
_entity_poly.entity_id
_entity_poly.type
_entity_poly.pdbx_seq_one_letter_code
_entity_poly.pdbx_strand_id
1 'polypeptide(L)'
;AANDGDRVVFDWSGYTIGYFGRPFEAKGGPQGGAFDKDLDYFRTVLGSKQMVPGVECALKGMHPGDIRQVIVPYGPLSYPPEDKEHDLVGPKPTTFSGMRALNFVLENPRVDRTLLFNVKVIRVDKSDGKGGFVRGS
;
A
#
# COMPACT_ATOMS: atom_id res chain seq x y z
N ALA A 1 -1.81 18.90 -3.83
CA ALA A 1 -1.04 17.91 -3.05
C ALA A 1 -1.93 17.30 -1.98
N ALA A 2 -1.72 16.04 -1.63
CA ALA A 2 -2.37 15.34 -0.52
C ALA A 2 -1.68 15.70 0.81
N ASN A 3 -2.49 15.98 1.83
CA ASN A 3 -2.04 16.34 3.18
C ASN A 3 -2.76 15.52 4.25
N ASP A 4 -2.28 15.59 5.49
CA ASP A 4 -2.95 14.96 6.63
C ASP A 4 -4.41 15.42 6.74
N GLY A 5 -5.31 14.48 7.01
CA GLY A 5 -6.75 14.68 7.03
C GLY A 5 -7.44 14.45 5.68
N ASP A 6 -6.74 14.58 4.55
CA ASP A 6 -7.31 14.31 3.23
C ASP A 6 -7.55 12.80 3.04
N ARG A 7 -8.63 12.45 2.33
CA ARG A 7 -8.83 11.09 1.86
C ARG A 7 -8.14 10.91 0.51
N VAL A 8 -7.20 9.99 0.45
CA VAL A 8 -6.48 9.65 -0.79
C VAL A 8 -7.03 8.36 -1.35
N VAL A 9 -7.30 8.38 -2.65
CA VAL A 9 -7.63 7.22 -3.47
C VAL A 9 -6.44 6.95 -4.37
N PHE A 10 -5.89 5.75 -4.29
CA PHE A 10 -4.72 5.39 -5.08
C PHE A 10 -4.76 3.95 -5.56
N ASP A 11 -4.08 3.73 -6.68
CA ASP A 11 -3.74 2.41 -7.18
C ASP A 11 -2.38 1.99 -6.63
N TRP A 12 -2.18 0.69 -6.43
CA TRP A 12 -0.92 0.18 -5.91
C TRP A 12 -0.57 -1.23 -6.37
N SER A 13 0.73 -1.52 -6.37
CA SER A 13 1.27 -2.87 -6.44
C SER A 13 2.44 -3.03 -5.48
N GLY A 14 2.72 -4.26 -5.06
CA GLY A 14 3.66 -4.58 -3.99
C GLY A 14 4.59 -5.73 -4.37
N TYR A 15 5.88 -5.57 -4.13
CA TYR A 15 6.91 -6.55 -4.46
C TYR A 15 7.90 -6.77 -3.31
N THR A 16 8.32 -8.01 -3.16
CA THR A 16 9.38 -8.43 -2.24
C THR A 16 10.75 -8.30 -2.89
N ILE A 17 11.29 -7.08 -3.01
CA ILE A 17 12.52 -6.85 -3.78
C ILE A 17 13.76 -7.50 -3.17
N GLY A 18 13.83 -7.62 -1.84
CA GLY A 18 14.87 -8.41 -1.15
C GLY A 18 14.75 -9.92 -1.38
N TYR A 19 13.66 -10.38 -2.01
CA TYR A 19 13.39 -11.78 -2.35
C TYR A 19 12.92 -11.92 -3.81
N PHE A 20 13.84 -11.64 -4.73
CA PHE A 20 13.67 -11.82 -6.19
C PHE A 20 12.51 -11.02 -6.81
N GLY A 21 12.04 -9.96 -6.15
CA GLY A 21 10.99 -9.10 -6.68
C GLY A 21 9.65 -9.82 -6.86
N ARG A 22 9.36 -10.86 -6.06
CA ARG A 22 8.08 -11.57 -6.19
C ARG A 22 6.93 -10.63 -5.83
N PRO A 23 5.89 -10.50 -6.69
CA PRO A 23 4.73 -9.69 -6.37
C PRO A 23 3.95 -10.30 -5.21
N PHE A 24 3.56 -9.46 -4.27
CA PHE A 24 2.53 -9.77 -3.28
C PHE A 24 1.21 -9.07 -3.59
N GLU A 25 1.22 -8.04 -4.43
CA GLU A 25 0.04 -7.43 -5.04
C GLU A 25 0.38 -6.95 -6.45
N ALA A 26 -0.49 -7.21 -7.42
CA ALA A 26 -0.32 -6.75 -8.80
C ALA A 26 -1.66 -6.74 -9.55
N LYS A 27 -1.72 -5.96 -10.63
CA LYS A 27 -2.82 -5.94 -11.59
C LYS A 27 -2.36 -6.51 -12.94
N GLY A 28 -3.26 -7.16 -13.66
CA GLY A 28 -2.99 -7.65 -15.02
C GLY A 28 -2.01 -8.84 -15.04
N GLY A 29 -2.10 -9.72 -14.05
CA GLY A 29 -1.42 -11.02 -14.08
C GLY A 29 -1.90 -11.90 -15.25
N PRO A 30 -1.20 -13.01 -15.52
CA PRO A 30 -1.62 -13.94 -16.57
C PRO A 30 -3.02 -14.49 -16.27
N GLN A 31 -3.78 -14.75 -17.34
CA GLN A 31 -5.13 -15.30 -17.24
C GLN A 31 -5.16 -16.59 -16.41
N GLY A 32 -6.06 -16.66 -15.42
CA GLY A 32 -6.16 -17.75 -14.44
C GLY A 32 -5.13 -17.71 -13.31
N GLY A 33 -4.24 -16.70 -13.28
CA GLY A 33 -3.25 -16.49 -12.23
C GLY A 33 -3.81 -15.76 -11.00
N ALA A 34 -3.00 -15.66 -9.94
CA ALA A 34 -3.42 -15.02 -8.69
C ALA A 34 -3.83 -13.54 -8.87
N PHE A 35 -3.26 -12.85 -9.86
CA PHE A 35 -3.43 -11.41 -10.11
C PHE A 35 -4.24 -11.09 -11.38
N ASP A 36 -5.07 -12.03 -11.83
CA ASP A 36 -5.90 -11.91 -13.05
C ASP A 36 -7.14 -10.99 -12.85
N LYS A 37 -7.40 -10.55 -11.61
CA LYS A 37 -8.59 -9.76 -11.29
C LYS A 37 -8.33 -8.26 -11.41
N ASP A 38 -9.34 -7.54 -11.87
CA ASP A 38 -9.40 -6.09 -11.67
C ASP A 38 -9.58 -5.80 -10.17
N LEU A 39 -8.68 -4.97 -9.63
CA LEU A 39 -8.68 -4.59 -8.22
C LEU A 39 -9.17 -3.16 -8.04
N ASP A 40 -10.03 -2.97 -7.04
CA ASP A 40 -10.47 -1.67 -6.59
C ASP A 40 -9.29 -0.80 -6.11
N TYR A 41 -9.44 0.52 -6.23
CA TYR A 41 -8.47 1.46 -5.68
C TYR A 41 -8.50 1.44 -4.15
N PHE A 42 -7.32 1.50 -3.54
CA PHE A 42 -7.19 1.64 -2.10
C PHE A 42 -7.58 3.05 -1.66
N ARG A 43 -8.16 3.16 -0.46
CA ARG A 43 -8.66 4.42 0.10
C ARG A 43 -8.22 4.54 1.54
N THR A 44 -7.65 5.69 1.89
CA THR A 44 -7.22 5.97 3.26
C THR A 44 -7.29 7.45 3.56
N VAL A 45 -7.31 7.81 4.84
CA VAL A 45 -7.18 9.19 5.30
C VAL A 45 -5.75 9.38 5.77
N LEU A 46 -5.00 10.30 5.17
CA LEU A 46 -3.62 10.54 5.59
C LEU A 46 -3.56 11.04 7.04
N GLY A 47 -2.62 10.52 7.81
CA GLY A 47 -2.45 10.80 9.23
C GLY A 47 -3.38 10.00 10.14
N SER A 48 -4.20 9.07 9.60
CA SER A 48 -5.03 8.17 10.42
C SER A 48 -4.24 7.03 11.06
N LYS A 49 -2.98 6.82 10.66
CA LYS A 49 -2.11 5.72 11.08
C LYS A 49 -2.63 4.32 10.69
N GLN A 50 -3.47 4.22 9.65
CA GLN A 50 -4.01 2.95 9.13
C GLN A 50 -3.28 2.46 7.86
N MET A 51 -2.06 2.94 7.64
CA MET A 51 -1.28 2.62 6.45
C MET A 51 0.19 2.41 6.82
N VAL A 52 0.87 1.54 6.06
CA VAL A 52 2.31 1.30 6.16
C VAL A 52 3.01 2.66 6.17
N PRO A 53 3.76 3.00 7.24
CA PRO A 53 4.22 4.38 7.43
C PRO A 53 5.10 4.91 6.29
N GLY A 54 5.94 4.06 5.69
CA GLY A 54 6.74 4.43 4.53
C GLY A 54 5.90 4.80 3.31
N VAL A 55 4.78 4.11 3.09
CA VAL A 55 3.83 4.40 2.01
C VAL A 55 3.04 5.67 2.31
N GLU A 56 2.62 5.88 3.57
CA GLU A 56 1.94 7.11 3.98
C GLU A 56 2.80 8.35 3.76
N CYS A 57 4.06 8.31 4.19
CA CYS A 57 5.04 9.36 3.94
C CYS A 57 5.20 9.64 2.45
N ALA A 58 5.21 8.60 1.62
CA ALA A 58 5.35 8.75 0.18
C ALA A 58 4.09 9.31 -0.51
N LEU A 59 2.90 9.17 0.06
CA LEU A 59 1.67 9.75 -0.50
C LEU A 59 1.52 11.23 -0.16
N LYS A 60 2.11 11.69 0.96
CA LYS A 60 2.12 13.11 1.31
C LYS A 60 2.79 13.93 0.19
N GLY A 61 2.17 15.05 -0.16
CA GLY A 61 2.63 15.93 -1.23
C GLY A 61 2.22 15.50 -2.65
N MET A 62 1.76 14.27 -2.88
CA MET A 62 1.36 13.80 -4.21
C MET A 62 0.09 14.49 -4.71
N HIS A 63 -0.02 14.68 -6.02
CA HIS A 63 -1.20 15.17 -6.73
C HIS A 63 -1.91 14.02 -7.47
N PRO A 64 -3.22 14.15 -7.78
CA PRO A 64 -3.87 13.23 -8.71
C PRO A 64 -3.07 13.10 -10.01
N GLY A 65 -2.78 11.86 -10.41
CA GLY A 65 -1.96 11.52 -11.57
C GLY A 65 -0.49 11.18 -11.22
N ASP A 66 0.02 11.62 -10.07
CA ASP A 66 1.40 11.34 -9.68
C ASP A 66 1.63 9.85 -9.45
N ILE A 67 2.82 9.39 -9.81
CA ILE A 67 3.29 8.01 -9.62
C ILE A 67 4.60 8.04 -8.84
N ARG A 68 4.74 7.16 -7.84
CA ARG A 68 6.00 6.96 -7.11
C ARG A 68 6.31 5.47 -6.96
N GLN A 69 7.60 5.15 -7.02
CA GLN A 69 8.14 3.89 -6.50
C GLN A 69 8.68 4.15 -5.10
N VAL A 70 8.24 3.35 -4.14
CA VAL A 70 8.50 3.54 -2.72
C VAL A 70 9.19 2.30 -2.18
N ILE A 71 10.47 2.43 -1.83
CA ILE A 71 11.25 1.38 -1.19
C ILE A 71 11.06 1.52 0.32
N VAL A 72 10.53 0.48 0.95
CA VAL A 72 10.22 0.46 2.38
C VAL A 72 11.14 -0.56 3.06
N PRO A 73 12.13 -0.12 3.84
CA PRO A 73 12.97 -1.03 4.62
C PRO A 73 12.15 -1.66 5.75
N TYR A 74 12.55 -2.86 6.17
CA TYR A 74 11.97 -3.48 7.34
C TYR A 74 12.24 -2.67 8.61
N GLY A 75 11.27 -2.67 9.53
CA GLY A 75 11.31 -1.89 10.77
C GLY A 75 10.16 -0.88 10.85
N PRO A 76 10.35 0.27 11.51
CA PRO A 76 9.25 1.21 11.81
C PRO A 76 8.51 1.80 10.60
N LEU A 77 9.06 1.68 9.40
CA LEU A 77 8.43 2.17 8.17
C LEU A 77 7.59 1.11 7.45
N SER A 78 7.72 -0.17 7.82
CA SER A 78 7.06 -1.32 7.20
C SER A 78 5.82 -1.76 7.99
N TYR A 79 5.29 -2.95 7.68
CA TYR A 79 4.21 -3.57 8.46
C TYR A 79 4.67 -3.89 9.89
N PRO A 80 3.79 -3.75 10.90
CA PRO A 80 4.08 -4.15 12.28
C PRO A 80 4.37 -5.65 12.36
N PRO A 81 5.43 -6.07 13.09
CA PRO A 81 5.80 -7.49 13.20
C PRO A 81 4.74 -8.36 13.88
N GLU A 82 3.89 -7.78 14.72
CA GLU A 82 2.78 -8.44 15.40
C GLU A 82 1.53 -8.61 14.52
N ASP A 83 1.43 -7.87 13.40
CA ASP A 83 0.25 -7.83 12.54
C ASP A 83 0.40 -8.75 11.32
N LYS A 84 0.37 -10.05 11.57
CA LYS A 84 0.55 -11.11 10.54
C LYS A 84 -0.56 -11.16 9.50
N GLU A 85 -1.75 -10.71 9.88
CA GLU A 85 -2.91 -10.64 8.98
C GLU A 85 -2.96 -9.30 8.23
N HIS A 86 -2.13 -8.33 8.62
CA HIS A 86 -2.08 -6.98 8.03
C HIS A 86 -3.41 -6.21 8.14
N ASP A 87 -4.06 -6.34 9.30
CA ASP A 87 -5.35 -5.70 9.58
C ASP A 87 -5.19 -4.34 10.30
N LEU A 88 -4.03 -4.05 10.89
CA LEU A 88 -3.76 -2.77 11.54
C LEU A 88 -3.38 -1.70 10.53
N VAL A 89 -2.54 -2.05 9.55
CA VAL A 89 -2.10 -1.13 8.50
C VAL A 89 -2.20 -1.74 7.11
N GLY A 90 -2.75 -0.96 6.19
CA GLY A 90 -2.79 -1.30 4.78
C GLY A 90 -1.63 -0.70 3.97
N PRO A 91 -1.58 -0.95 2.66
CA PRO A 91 -2.56 -1.75 1.93
C PRO A 91 -2.28 -3.26 2.09
N LYS A 92 -3.31 -4.09 2.09
CA LYS A 92 -3.22 -5.55 2.34
C LYS A 92 -3.33 -6.33 1.02
N PRO A 93 -2.52 -7.39 0.80
CA PRO A 93 -2.69 -8.27 -0.36
C PRO A 93 -4.11 -8.83 -0.46
N THR A 94 -4.69 -8.78 -1.65
CA THR A 94 -6.05 -9.28 -1.92
C THR A 94 -6.11 -10.78 -2.18
N THR A 95 -4.96 -11.41 -2.43
CA THR A 95 -4.86 -12.82 -2.82
C THR A 95 -4.17 -13.65 -1.73
N PHE A 96 -4.56 -14.91 -1.58
CA PHE A 96 -3.90 -15.83 -0.65
C PHE A 96 -2.41 -16.00 -0.99
N SER A 97 -2.07 -16.13 -2.28
CA SER A 97 -0.69 -16.23 -2.74
C SER A 97 0.12 -14.98 -2.36
N GLY A 98 -0.46 -13.80 -2.56
CA GLY A 98 0.15 -12.53 -2.19
C GLY A 98 0.41 -12.41 -0.69
N MET A 99 -0.59 -12.78 0.12
CA MET A 99 -0.46 -12.85 1.58
C MET A 99 0.70 -13.76 2.01
N ARG A 100 0.80 -14.96 1.41
CA ARG A 100 1.91 -15.89 1.72
C ARG A 100 3.26 -15.33 1.29
N ALA A 101 3.34 -14.66 0.14
CA ALA A 101 4.58 -14.06 -0.35
C ALA A 101 5.07 -12.94 0.58
N LEU A 102 4.16 -12.06 1.01
CA LEU A 102 4.47 -10.98 1.95
C LEU A 102 4.93 -11.54 3.31
N ASN A 103 4.15 -12.46 3.90
CA ASN A 103 4.48 -13.06 5.19
C ASN A 103 5.77 -13.88 5.15
N PHE A 104 6.04 -14.63 4.07
CA PHE A 104 7.30 -15.35 3.92
C PHE A 104 8.51 -14.43 4.08
N VAL A 105 8.44 -13.21 3.54
CA VAL A 105 9.55 -12.26 3.66
C VAL A 105 9.57 -11.61 5.02
N LEU A 106 8.44 -11.05 5.51
CA LEU A 106 8.42 -10.34 6.78
C LEU A 106 8.82 -11.20 7.98
N GLU A 107 8.43 -12.48 7.98
CA GLU A 107 8.67 -13.41 9.07
C GLU A 107 10.04 -14.12 8.99
N ASN A 108 10.73 -14.06 7.86
CA ASN A 108 11.99 -14.77 7.66
C ASN A 108 13.19 -13.82 7.88
N PRO A 109 13.92 -13.93 9.01
CA PRO A 109 15.07 -13.07 9.28
C PRO A 109 16.29 -13.37 8.40
N ARG A 110 16.25 -14.42 7.58
CA ARG A 110 17.36 -14.82 6.68
C ARG A 110 17.27 -14.23 5.28
N VAL A 111 16.22 -13.46 4.98
CA VAL A 111 16.07 -12.75 3.70
C VAL A 111 16.08 -11.25 3.94
N ASP A 112 16.45 -10.48 2.91
CA ASP A 112 16.23 -9.04 2.95
C ASP A 112 14.72 -8.75 2.91
N ARG A 113 14.25 -8.04 3.93
CA ARG A 113 12.83 -7.78 4.18
C ARG A 113 12.36 -6.44 3.61
N THR A 114 13.17 -5.84 2.74
CA THR A 114 12.84 -4.62 2.04
C THR A 114 11.73 -4.89 1.00
N LEU A 115 10.70 -4.03 1.03
CA LEU A 115 9.56 -4.08 0.14
C LEU A 115 9.61 -2.93 -0.87
N LEU A 116 9.00 -3.13 -2.02
CA LEU A 116 8.74 -2.09 -3.01
C LEU A 116 7.24 -1.93 -3.18
N PHE A 117 6.78 -0.69 -3.14
CA PHE A 117 5.43 -0.32 -3.51
C PHE A 117 5.48 0.59 -4.73
N ASN A 118 4.68 0.30 -5.74
CA ASN A 118 4.36 1.28 -6.77
C ASN A 118 3.01 1.88 -6.39
N VAL A 119 2.90 3.21 -6.37
CA VAL A 119 1.65 3.90 -6.06
C VAL A 119 1.32 4.94 -7.12
N LYS A 120 0.04 5.06 -7.46
CA LYS A 120 -0.50 6.09 -8.34
C LYS A 120 -1.69 6.75 -7.69
N VAL A 121 -1.63 8.06 -7.43
CA VAL A 121 -2.77 8.78 -6.87
C VAL A 121 -3.82 8.98 -7.94
N ILE A 122 -5.03 8.49 -7.69
CA ILE A 122 -6.18 8.62 -8.58
C ILE A 122 -6.99 9.86 -8.21
N ARG A 123 -7.19 10.10 -6.90
CA ARG A 123 -8.02 11.20 -6.40
C ARG A 123 -7.59 11.61 -5.00
N VAL A 124 -7.78 12.88 -4.67
CA VAL A 124 -7.61 13.42 -3.31
C VAL A 124 -8.88 14.18 -2.96
N ASP A 125 -9.61 13.70 -1.95
CA ASP A 125 -10.79 14.35 -1.41
C ASP A 125 -10.36 15.17 -0.19
N LYS A 126 -10.62 16.47 -0.22
CA LYS A 126 -10.10 17.39 0.79
C LYS A 126 -10.90 17.30 2.09
N SER A 127 -10.18 17.38 3.20
CA SER A 127 -10.77 17.41 4.55
C SER A 127 -11.71 18.58 4.79
N ASP A 128 -11.62 19.64 3.98
CA ASP A 128 -12.51 20.81 4.01
C ASP A 128 -13.89 20.56 3.36
N GLY A 129 -14.18 19.32 2.95
CA GLY A 129 -15.43 18.95 2.27
C GLY A 129 -15.39 19.14 0.75
N LYS A 130 -14.35 19.80 0.19
CA LYS A 130 -14.22 19.93 -1.26
C LYS A 130 -13.85 18.60 -1.88
N GLY A 131 -14.66 18.13 -2.84
CA GLY A 131 -14.50 16.81 -3.45
C GLY A 131 -15.39 15.71 -2.85
N GLY A 132 -16.32 16.06 -1.95
CA GLY A 132 -17.39 15.16 -1.52
C GLY A 132 -17.04 14.21 -0.38
N PHE A 133 -15.92 14.42 0.31
CA PHE A 133 -15.60 13.73 1.55
C PHE A 133 -15.64 14.70 2.72
N VAL A 134 -16.54 14.45 3.68
CA VAL A 134 -16.53 15.10 4.99
C VAL A 134 -16.24 13.99 6.00
N ARG A 135 -15.14 14.10 6.73
CA ARG A 135 -14.83 13.14 7.80
C ARG A 135 -15.90 13.30 8.89
N GLY A 136 -16.57 12.20 9.24
CA GLY A 136 -17.52 12.20 10.36
C GLY A 136 -16.83 12.72 11.62
N SER A 137 -17.46 13.72 12.25
CA SER A 137 -17.07 14.32 13.54
C SER A 137 -17.10 13.31 14.67
#